data_AF-A0A7I7L9N3-F1
#
_entry.id   AF-A0A7I7L9N3-F1
#
_cell.length_a   1.000
_cell.length_b   1.000
_cell.length_c   1.000
_cell.angle_alpha   90.00
_cell.angle_beta   90.00
_cell.angle_gamma   90.00
#
_symmetry.space_group_name_H-M   'P 1'
#
loop_
_entity.id
_entity.type
_entity.pdbx_description
1 polymer ?
#
loop_
_entity_poly.entity_id
_entity_poly.type
_entity_poly.pdbx_seq_one_letter_code
_entity_poly.pdbx_strand_id
1 'polypeptide(L)'
;MRRCRDCGGAAEGGGNIVDRIEAVLDECGELIREYPQLAAFEFAIRAEDGIALDAQEGSGQLGEVGFTAFREIIRGLVEDARRRGELAEQADTADTAGAIEAIYALIYGLTELAATLPLDQFHAALSAAKGLIRGTLFRC
;
A
#
# COMPACT_ATOMS: atom_id res chain seq x y z
N MET A 1 -7.81 -12.38 18.68
CA MET A 1 -8.61 -12.29 17.43
C MET A 1 -9.26 -10.91 17.31
N ARG A 2 -8.45 -9.84 17.32
CA ARG A 2 -8.88 -8.49 16.92
C ARG A 2 -8.73 -8.43 15.39
N ARG A 3 -9.67 -7.78 14.73
CA ARG A 3 -10.15 -8.11 13.38
C ARG A 3 -9.25 -7.52 12.29
N CYS A 4 -9.02 -8.27 11.20
CA CYS A 4 -8.66 -7.72 9.88
C CYS A 4 -9.77 -6.82 9.26
N ARG A 5 -10.64 -6.20 10.07
CA ARG A 5 -11.80 -5.43 9.63
C ARG A 5 -11.62 -3.93 9.87
N ASP A 6 -10.51 -3.53 10.50
CA ASP A 6 -10.28 -2.13 10.92
C ASP A 6 -9.53 -1.31 9.85
N CYS A 7 -8.85 -1.94 8.86
CA CYS A 7 -8.28 -1.24 7.70
C CYS A 7 -9.30 -0.45 6.87
N GLY A 8 -10.56 -0.89 6.86
CA GLY A 8 -11.64 -0.10 6.27
C GLY A 8 -11.94 1.18 7.06
N GLY A 9 -11.79 1.15 8.39
CA GLY A 9 -12.02 2.29 9.28
C GLY A 9 -10.97 3.39 9.17
N ALA A 10 -9.68 3.04 9.02
CA ALA A 10 -8.62 4.02 8.73
C ALA A 10 -8.84 4.70 7.37
N ALA A 11 -9.20 3.93 6.34
CA ALA A 11 -9.53 4.47 5.03
C ALA A 11 -10.83 5.30 5.03
N GLU A 12 -11.72 5.14 6.00
CA GLU A 12 -12.96 5.92 6.17
C GLU A 12 -12.82 7.12 7.13
N GLY A 13 -11.64 7.31 7.73
CA GLY A 13 -11.35 8.39 8.69
C GLY A 13 -11.50 9.80 8.09
N GLY A 14 -11.91 10.75 8.92
CA GLY A 14 -11.98 12.17 8.54
C GLY A 14 -10.57 12.78 8.40
N GLY A 15 -10.30 13.41 7.26
CA GLY A 15 -8.98 13.97 6.89
C GLY A 15 -8.84 14.01 5.38
N ASN A 16 -7.74 14.57 4.87
CA ASN A 16 -7.44 14.50 3.44
C ASN A 16 -6.88 13.11 3.07
N ILE A 17 -6.70 12.83 1.78
CA ILE A 17 -6.12 11.57 1.31
C ILE A 17 -4.78 11.21 1.95
N VAL A 18 -3.93 12.19 2.27
CA VAL A 18 -2.63 11.96 2.92
C VAL A 18 -2.85 11.38 4.32
N ASP A 19 -3.76 11.99 5.09
CA ASP A 19 -4.09 11.55 6.44
C ASP A 19 -4.65 10.11 6.42
N ARG A 20 -5.48 9.78 5.41
CA ARG A 20 -6.06 8.45 5.23
C ARG A 20 -5.00 7.41 4.86
N ILE A 21 -4.08 7.74 3.95
CA ILE A 21 -2.98 6.84 3.57
C ILE A 21 -2.03 6.63 4.75
N GLU A 22 -1.67 7.69 5.50
CA GLU A 22 -0.84 7.56 6.69
C GLU A 22 -1.50 6.68 7.76
N ALA A 23 -2.81 6.83 7.98
CA ALA A 23 -3.56 5.98 8.92
C ALA A 23 -3.53 4.50 8.52
N VAL A 24 -3.70 4.18 7.23
CA VAL A 24 -3.58 2.81 6.73
C VAL A 24 -2.16 2.27 6.93
N LEU A 25 -1.13 3.07 6.66
CA LEU A 25 0.26 2.67 6.88
C LEU A 25 0.59 2.44 8.36
N ASP A 26 0.03 3.25 9.27
CA ASP A 26 0.16 3.05 10.71
C ASP A 26 -0.46 1.73 11.16
N GLU A 27 -1.66 1.41 10.67
CA GLU A 27 -2.29 0.11 10.94
C GLU A 27 -1.48 -1.06 10.38
N CYS A 28 -0.94 -0.93 9.17
CA CYS A 28 -0.05 -1.94 8.59
C CYS A 28 1.20 -2.14 9.46
N GLY A 29 1.81 -1.06 9.97
CA GLY A 29 2.93 -1.12 10.89
C GLY A 29 2.59 -1.88 12.16
N GLU A 30 1.45 -1.56 12.78
CA GLU A 30 0.96 -2.24 13.99
C GLU A 30 0.66 -3.73 13.73
N LEU A 31 0.09 -4.05 12.57
CA LEU A 31 -0.20 -5.43 12.18
C LEU A 31 1.09 -6.26 12.02
N ILE A 32 2.12 -5.71 11.38
CA ILE A 32 3.42 -6.37 11.24
C ILE A 32 4.11 -6.52 12.59
N ARG A 33 3.96 -5.54 13.50
CA ARG A 33 4.45 -5.63 14.87
C ARG A 33 3.75 -6.73 15.68
N GLU A 34 2.44 -6.89 15.52
CA GLU A 34 1.65 -7.92 16.21
C GLU A 34 1.84 -9.31 15.59
N TYR A 35 1.99 -9.38 14.27
CA TYR A 35 2.14 -10.62 13.50
C TYR A 35 3.34 -10.55 12.54
N PRO A 36 4.59 -10.63 13.03
CA PRO A 36 5.79 -10.49 12.19
C PRO A 36 5.90 -11.55 11.08
N GLN A 37 5.33 -12.73 11.31
CA GLN A 37 5.34 -13.83 10.35
C GLN A 37 4.37 -13.63 9.19
N LEU A 38 3.46 -12.65 9.26
CA LEU A 38 2.45 -12.41 8.24
C LEU A 38 3.09 -12.04 6.89
N ALA A 39 4.09 -11.15 6.90
CA ALA A 39 4.80 -10.76 5.69
C ALA A 39 5.66 -11.90 5.14
N ALA A 40 6.32 -12.67 6.01
CA ALA A 40 7.08 -13.85 5.60
C ALA A 40 6.17 -14.93 4.95
N PHE A 41 4.94 -15.09 5.44
CA PHE A 41 3.96 -16.03 4.88
C PHE A 41 3.40 -15.58 3.52
N GLU A 42 3.01 -14.31 3.38
CA GLU A 42 2.59 -13.75 2.09
C GLU A 42 3.72 -13.86 1.05
N PHE A 43 4.94 -13.54 1.45
CA PHE A 43 6.11 -13.65 0.61
C PHE A 43 6.40 -15.12 0.22
N ALA A 44 6.25 -16.07 1.15
CA ALA A 44 6.44 -17.49 0.85
C ALA A 44 5.42 -18.00 -0.17
N ILE A 45 4.13 -17.64 -0.02
CA ILE A 45 3.09 -17.97 -1.01
C ILE A 45 3.46 -17.37 -2.37
N ARG A 46 3.87 -16.10 -2.40
CA ARG A 46 4.23 -15.41 -3.65
C ARG A 46 5.50 -15.97 -4.28
N ALA A 47 6.49 -16.37 -3.49
CA ALA A 47 7.72 -17.00 -3.98
C ALA A 47 7.42 -18.39 -4.54
N GLU A 48 6.55 -19.17 -3.90
CA GLU A 48 6.07 -20.45 -4.41
C GLU A 48 5.26 -20.29 -5.70
N ASP A 49 4.36 -19.29 -5.76
CA ASP A 49 3.61 -18.94 -6.98
C ASP A 49 4.54 -18.41 -8.09
N GLY A 50 5.61 -17.69 -7.72
CA GLY A 50 6.63 -17.19 -8.64
C GLY A 50 7.51 -18.28 -9.26
N ILE A 51 7.75 -19.37 -8.52
CA ILE A 51 8.41 -20.59 -9.04
C ILE A 51 7.46 -21.39 -9.94
N ALA A 52 6.14 -21.27 -9.74
CA ALA A 52 5.12 -21.88 -10.59
C ALA A 52 4.85 -21.12 -11.91
N LEU A 53 5.46 -19.95 -12.14
CA LEU A 53 5.30 -19.18 -13.39
C LEU A 53 5.91 -19.87 -14.64
N ASP A 54 6.70 -20.92 -14.46
CA ASP A 54 7.11 -21.81 -15.57
C ASP A 54 6.04 -22.88 -15.92
N ALA A 55 4.94 -22.95 -15.17
CA ALA A 55 3.83 -23.88 -15.37
C ALA A 55 2.50 -23.11 -15.49
N GLN A 56 2.22 -22.66 -16.72
CA GLN A 56 0.94 -22.23 -17.29
C GLN A 56 -0.33 -22.40 -16.42
N GLU A 57 -1.03 -21.27 -16.24
CA GLU A 57 -2.49 -21.10 -16.03
C GLU A 57 -3.13 -21.83 -14.84
N GLY A 58 -3.05 -21.23 -13.64
CA GLY A 58 -3.99 -21.59 -12.57
C GLY A 58 -3.71 -21.03 -11.18
N SER A 59 -2.44 -20.86 -10.79
CA SER A 59 -2.08 -20.44 -9.41
C SER A 59 -1.58 -19.00 -9.29
N GLY A 60 -0.96 -18.42 -10.33
CA GLY A 60 -0.55 -16.99 -10.37
C GLY A 60 -1.71 -15.98 -10.30
N GLN A 61 -2.96 -16.46 -10.43
CA GLN A 61 -4.16 -15.64 -10.43
C GLN A 61 -4.42 -14.95 -9.10
N LEU A 62 -4.04 -15.53 -7.95
CA LEU A 62 -4.38 -14.97 -6.63
C LEU A 62 -3.54 -13.75 -6.27
N GLY A 63 -2.23 -13.81 -6.54
CA GLY A 63 -1.32 -12.67 -6.37
C GLY A 63 -1.65 -11.55 -7.37
N GLU A 64 -1.78 -11.87 -8.66
CA GLU A 64 -2.06 -10.87 -9.70
C GLU A 64 -3.44 -10.21 -9.52
N VAL A 65 -4.48 -10.97 -9.16
CA VAL A 65 -5.83 -10.43 -8.87
C VAL A 65 -5.84 -9.61 -7.59
N GLY A 66 -5.12 -10.02 -6.55
CA GLY A 66 -5.02 -9.27 -5.29
C GLY A 66 -4.33 -7.92 -5.48
N PHE A 67 -3.19 -7.88 -6.18
CA PHE A 67 -2.48 -6.64 -6.47
C PHE A 67 -3.22 -5.76 -7.47
N THR A 68 -3.93 -6.33 -8.45
CA THR A 68 -4.81 -5.56 -9.36
C THR A 68 -5.97 -4.93 -8.60
N ALA A 69 -6.64 -5.68 -7.72
CA ALA A 69 -7.72 -5.13 -6.89
C ALA A 69 -7.23 -3.99 -5.99
N PHE A 70 -6.03 -4.13 -5.42
CA PHE A 70 -5.42 -3.09 -4.60
C PHE A 70 -5.09 -1.83 -5.39
N ARG A 71 -4.58 -1.98 -6.63
CA ARG A 71 -4.33 -0.85 -7.53
C ARG A 71 -5.61 -0.09 -7.89
N GLU A 72 -6.72 -0.80 -8.12
CA GLU A 72 -8.03 -0.17 -8.37
C GLU A 72 -8.56 0.58 -7.13
N ILE A 73 -8.33 0.06 -5.92
CA ILE A 73 -8.66 0.76 -4.67
C ILE A 73 -7.86 2.06 -4.55
N ILE A 74 -6.54 2.01 -4.77
CA ILE A 74 -5.68 3.20 -4.76
C ILE A 74 -6.16 4.22 -5.79
N ARG A 75 -6.46 3.77 -7.01
CA ARG A 75 -7.02 4.64 -8.06
C ARG A 75 -8.30 5.32 -7.59
N GLY A 76 -9.23 4.56 -7.03
CA GLY A 76 -10.49 5.11 -6.51
C GLY A 76 -10.29 6.15 -5.42
N LEU A 77 -9.33 5.94 -4.52
CA LEU A 77 -8.98 6.90 -3.46
C LEU A 77 -8.39 8.19 -4.02
N VAL A 78 -7.42 8.09 -4.93
CA VAL A 78 -6.76 9.26 -5.54
C VAL A 78 -7.74 10.06 -6.39
N GLU A 79 -8.60 9.40 -7.16
CA GLU A 79 -9.65 10.07 -7.92
C GLU A 79 -10.67 10.78 -7.02
N ASP A 80 -11.01 10.19 -5.87
CA ASP A 80 -11.89 10.83 -4.87
C ASP A 80 -11.26 12.07 -4.27
N ALA A 81 -9.98 12.02 -3.91
CA ALA A 81 -9.22 13.17 -3.43
C ALA A 81 -9.16 14.29 -4.46
N ARG A 82 -8.98 13.96 -5.74
CA ARG A 82 -9.03 14.92 -6.85
C ARG A 82 -10.39 15.60 -6.93
N ARG A 83 -11.49 14.84 -6.85
CA ARG A 83 -12.86 15.40 -6.87
C ARG A 83 -13.13 16.32 -5.68
N ARG A 84 -12.51 16.06 -4.53
CA ARG A 84 -12.65 16.85 -3.30
C ARG A 84 -11.73 18.08 -3.25
N GLY A 85 -10.85 18.26 -4.24
CA GLY A 85 -9.88 19.36 -4.25
C GLY A 85 -8.78 19.20 -3.20
N GLU A 86 -8.51 17.96 -2.77
CA GLU A 86 -7.47 17.65 -1.77
C GLU A 86 -6.08 17.50 -2.40
N LEU A 87 -6.02 17.37 -3.72
CA LEU A 87 -4.78 17.41 -4.50
C LEU A 87 -4.44 18.87 -4.83
N ALA A 88 -3.16 19.19 -4.97
CA ALA A 88 -2.72 20.52 -5.41
C ALA A 88 -3.48 20.94 -6.69
N GLU A 89 -3.90 22.21 -6.78
CA GLU A 89 -4.74 22.70 -7.89
C GLU A 89 -4.12 22.54 -9.29
N GLN A 90 -2.81 22.23 -9.36
CA GLN A 90 -2.04 22.01 -10.58
C GLN A 90 -1.81 20.52 -10.91
N ALA A 91 -2.42 19.59 -10.16
CA ALA A 91 -2.30 18.16 -10.44
C ALA A 91 -3.07 17.79 -11.72
N ASP A 92 -2.38 17.81 -12.86
CA ASP A 92 -2.89 17.31 -14.13
C ASP A 92 -3.25 15.81 -14.04
N THR A 93 -4.05 15.30 -14.98
CA THR A 93 -4.40 13.87 -15.07
C THR A 93 -3.15 12.97 -15.12
N ALA A 94 -2.05 13.45 -15.72
CA ALA A 94 -0.77 12.76 -15.75
C ALA A 94 -0.08 12.70 -14.37
N ASP A 95 -0.24 13.75 -13.55
CA ASP A 95 0.27 13.80 -12.18
C ASP A 95 -0.51 12.84 -11.27
N THR A 96 -1.82 12.71 -11.52
CA THR A 96 -2.69 11.74 -10.83
C THR A 96 -2.27 10.30 -11.13
N ALA A 97 -1.99 9.96 -12.39
CA ALA A 97 -1.51 8.63 -12.77
C ALA A 97 -0.13 8.34 -12.16
N GLY A 98 0.77 9.32 -12.16
CA GLY A 98 2.08 9.22 -11.50
C GLY A 98 1.95 8.97 -9.99
N ALA A 99 1.03 9.65 -9.32
CA ALA A 99 0.76 9.44 -7.90
C ALA A 99 0.23 8.03 -7.60
N ILE A 100 -0.68 7.51 -8.44
CA ILE A 100 -1.19 6.12 -8.31
C ILE A 100 -0.05 5.12 -8.43
N GLU A 101 0.80 5.24 -9.45
CA GLU A 101 1.93 4.32 -9.65
C GLU A 101 2.97 4.43 -8.52
N ALA A 102 3.24 5.65 -8.05
CA ALA A 102 4.17 5.88 -6.95
C ALA A 102 3.65 5.27 -5.64
N ILE A 103 2.38 5.47 -5.30
CA ILE A 103 1.75 4.88 -4.11
C ILE A 103 1.74 3.35 -4.22
N TYR A 104 1.37 2.82 -5.39
CA TYR A 104 1.38 1.38 -5.64
C TYR A 104 2.78 0.78 -5.45
N ALA A 105 3.80 1.35 -6.09
CA ALA A 105 5.18 0.88 -5.99
C ALA A 105 5.72 0.99 -4.56
N LEU A 106 5.36 2.05 -3.83
CA LEU A 106 5.78 2.26 -2.45
C LEU A 106 5.20 1.19 -1.52
N ILE A 107 3.89 0.92 -1.60
CA ILE A 107 3.24 -0.10 -0.78
C ILE A 107 3.79 -1.48 -1.12
N TYR A 108 3.96 -1.78 -2.41
CA TYR A 108 4.58 -3.02 -2.85
C TYR A 108 5.99 -3.20 -2.26
N GLY A 109 6.84 -2.17 -2.35
CA GLY A 109 8.18 -2.19 -1.75
C GLY A 109 8.13 -2.37 -0.24
N LEU A 110 7.20 -1.75 0.48
CA LEU A 110 7.03 -1.95 1.92
C LEU A 110 6.65 -3.39 2.27
N THR A 111 5.82 -4.06 1.47
CA THR A 111 5.49 -5.48 1.66
C THR A 111 6.74 -6.36 1.51
N GLU A 112 7.59 -6.09 0.52
CA GLU A 112 8.86 -6.80 0.35
C GLU A 112 9.83 -6.55 1.52
N LEU A 113 9.92 -5.30 1.98
CA LEU A 113 10.76 -4.95 3.14
C LEU A 113 10.25 -5.60 4.44
N ALA A 114 8.93 -5.71 4.63
CA ALA A 114 8.35 -6.38 5.78
C ALA A 114 8.72 -7.86 5.87
N ALA A 115 8.93 -8.52 4.72
CA ALA A 115 9.32 -9.92 4.64
C ALA A 115 10.83 -10.16 4.78
N THR A 116 11.66 -9.15 4.48
CA THR A 116 13.11 -9.32 4.30
C THR A 116 13.96 -8.59 5.33
N LEU A 117 13.45 -7.52 5.96
CA LEU A 117 14.18 -6.73 6.93
C LEU A 117 13.85 -7.10 8.38
N PRO A 118 14.78 -6.83 9.32
CA PRO A 118 14.45 -6.73 10.74
C PRO A 118 13.34 -5.69 10.99
N LEU A 119 12.51 -5.97 12.00
CA LEU A 119 11.30 -5.19 12.30
C LEU A 119 11.57 -3.69 12.54
N ASP A 120 12.67 -3.35 13.22
CA ASP A 120 13.07 -1.96 13.47
C ASP A 120 13.43 -1.21 12.18
N GLN A 121 14.12 -1.89 11.25
CA GLN A 121 14.46 -1.33 9.95
C GLN A 121 13.23 -1.19 9.05
N PHE A 122 12.30 -2.14 9.10
CA PHE A 122 11.00 -2.01 8.43
C PHE A 122 10.22 -0.79 8.94
N HIS A 123 10.12 -0.59 10.26
CA HIS A 123 9.43 0.58 10.82
C HIS A 123 10.11 1.90 10.49
N ALA A 124 11.44 1.92 10.37
CA ALA A 124 12.18 3.07 9.88
C ALA A 124 11.85 3.38 8.41
N ALA A 125 11.79 2.35 7.56
CA ALA A 125 11.38 2.49 6.15
C ALA A 125 9.92 2.97 6.01
N LEU A 126 9.01 2.43 6.82
CA LEU A 126 7.61 2.85 6.89
C LEU A 126 7.49 4.33 7.29
N SER A 127 8.29 4.78 8.26
CA SER A 127 8.32 6.18 8.67
C SER A 127 8.84 7.11 7.56
N ALA A 128 9.88 6.67 6.83
CA ALA A 128 10.39 7.40 5.68
C ALA A 128 9.36 7.48 4.53
N ALA A 129 8.62 6.39 4.28
CA ALA A 129 7.55 6.33 3.30
C ALA A 129 6.43 7.34 3.58
N LYS A 130 5.98 7.45 4.84
CA LYS A 130 5.01 8.48 5.26
C LYS A 130 5.53 9.89 5.00
N GLY A 131 6.81 10.16 5.32
CA GLY A 131 7.46 11.43 5.04
C GLY A 131 7.50 11.78 3.54
N LEU A 132 7.71 10.78 2.67
CA LEU A 132 7.70 10.94 1.22
C LEU A 132 6.30 11.24 0.69
N ILE A 133 5.28 10.48 1.13
CA ILE A 133 3.89 10.71 0.74
C ILE A 133 3.46 12.14 1.09
N ARG A 134 3.75 12.59 2.32
CA ARG A 134 3.47 13.95 2.77
C ARG A 134 4.29 15.02 2.03
N GLY A 135 5.50 14.67 1.59
CA GLY A 135 6.49 15.60 1.08
C GLY A 135 6.50 15.80 -0.43
N THR A 136 6.27 14.76 -1.24
CA THR A 136 6.50 14.76 -2.69
C THR A 136 5.27 14.46 -3.54
N LEU A 137 4.26 13.76 -3.01
CA LEU A 137 3.08 13.35 -3.80
C LEU A 137 1.89 14.29 -3.66
N PHE A 138 1.81 15.05 -2.56
CA PHE A 138 0.68 15.92 -2.25
C PHE A 138 1.08 17.34 -1.84
N ARG A 139 2.34 17.73 -2.12
CA ARG A 139 2.82 19.09 -1.81
C ARG A 139 2.37 20.06 -2.90
N CYS A 140 1.54 21.02 -2.51
CA CYS A 140 1.26 22.27 -3.23
C CYS A 140 2.51 23.15 -3.34
#